data_AF-A0A969FCQ9-F1
#
_entry.id   AF-A0A969FCQ9-F1
#
_cell.length_a   1.000
_cell.length_b   1.000
_cell.length_c   1.000
_cell.angle_alpha   90.00
_cell.angle_beta   90.00
_cell.angle_gamma   90.00
#
_symmetry.space_group_name_H-M   'P 1'
#
loop_
_entity.id
_entity.type
_entity.pdbx_description
1 polymer ?
#
loop_
_entity_poly.entity_id
_entity_poly.type
_entity_poly.pdbx_seq_one_letter_code
_entity_poly.pdbx_strand_id
1 'polypeptide(L)'
;MQWIDWLIVLVYLIFSMGLGLFLARKASGSLVDFFVSGRSLPWWLAGTSMAATTFSIDTPLYVAGVVGTRGIAGNWEWWSFGVAHLIMLYIFARLWRRSEIVTDAELTEMRYGGRTAAILRGTKAFLFAIPINCIGIGYAMLAMVKVVDALELWQSLGVEPGENLKIWSVIGVSGLVLLYSSFSGLWGVVATDFFQFFLALGGAIVVAVVAVNHVGGMSNLVEQAQQATQQDVLSFFPLTLSAGQPWLRWSETAGITASTFFAYVFLQWWAFRRSDGGGEFIQRLAAAKTEAEAEKSAWFFNLLHYVIRTWPWIVVALVAIVVYPDLEDRELGYPRLMLDFLPPAVLGLAVASLIAAFMSTVSTLINWGASYLSNDLYGRFIKPGATQQELVLAGQIGSVVITAVAAIAAFYAQNVSTVFQLTIAVGTGPGLVLILRWFWWRINAAAELAAMLTGFIIGLTTSVIPVLTISDFGLRLLVTSVLTAIVWISVMLLTPPESDETLDAFYRRVRPGGPGWSRQRARTGLLPDQNLGRDILRVLAAVLLMFGTMFAVGGFLLLQPVTGWVSLILAVLGWMWLRQLDRQKVQPMPRPGLEECEDPSSPEND
;
A
#
# COMPACT_ATOMS: atom_id res chain seq x y z
N MET A 1 -29.79 11.17 3.49
CA MET A 1 -30.07 9.72 3.70
C MET A 1 -31.46 9.51 4.28
N GLN A 2 -32.09 8.38 3.96
CA GLN A 2 -33.37 7.93 4.53
C GLN A 2 -33.15 6.83 5.60
N TRP A 3 -34.22 6.46 6.32
CA TRP A 3 -34.14 5.44 7.38
C TRP A 3 -33.61 4.08 6.88
N ILE A 4 -33.95 3.71 5.65
CA ILE A 4 -33.51 2.44 5.04
C ILE A 4 -31.99 2.43 4.80
N ASP A 5 -31.41 3.59 4.48
CA ASP A 5 -29.97 3.73 4.29
C ASP A 5 -29.23 3.50 5.61
N TRP A 6 -29.74 4.10 6.70
CA TRP A 6 -29.21 3.92 8.04
C TRP A 6 -29.32 2.49 8.55
N LEU A 7 -30.43 1.80 8.24
CA LEU A 7 -30.59 0.39 8.58
C LEU A 7 -29.51 -0.47 7.91
N ILE A 8 -29.21 -0.23 6.63
CA ILE A 8 -28.17 -0.96 5.89
C ILE A 8 -26.79 -0.73 6.52
N VAL A 9 -26.45 0.52 6.83
CA VAL A 9 -25.19 0.86 7.51
C VAL A 9 -25.10 0.16 8.87
N LEU A 10 -26.19 0.17 9.66
CA LEU A 10 -26.23 -0.47 10.97
C LEU A 10 -26.04 -2.00 10.87
N VAL A 11 -26.73 -2.65 9.93
CA VAL A 11 -26.59 -4.09 9.67
C VAL A 11 -25.14 -4.44 9.29
N TYR A 12 -24.53 -3.64 8.42
CA TYR A 12 -23.12 -3.79 8.06
C TYR A 12 -22.19 -3.66 9.28
N LEU A 13 -22.37 -2.64 10.11
CA LEU A 13 -21.56 -2.43 11.31
C LEU A 13 -21.68 -3.58 12.30
N ILE A 14 -22.90 -4.07 12.55
CA ILE A 14 -23.15 -5.23 13.43
C ILE A 14 -22.50 -6.48 12.84
N PHE A 15 -22.65 -6.74 11.55
CA PHE A 15 -22.03 -7.88 10.88
C PHE A 15 -20.50 -7.84 10.98
N SER A 16 -19.89 -6.69 10.66
CA SER A 16 -18.44 -6.50 10.70
C SER A 16 -17.88 -6.69 12.11
N MET A 17 -18.51 -6.07 13.11
CA MET A 17 -18.13 -6.22 14.52
C MET A 17 -18.32 -7.66 15.00
N GLY A 18 -19.45 -8.29 14.67
CA GLY A 18 -19.74 -9.68 15.03
C GLY A 18 -18.70 -10.66 14.45
N LEU A 19 -18.32 -10.47 13.18
CA LEU A 19 -17.30 -11.30 12.53
C LEU A 19 -15.91 -11.10 13.16
N GLY A 20 -15.52 -9.84 13.41
CA GLY A 20 -14.25 -9.51 14.05
C GLY A 20 -14.12 -10.11 15.45
N LEU A 21 -15.18 -10.01 16.28
CA LEU A 21 -15.23 -10.60 17.62
C LEU A 21 -15.28 -12.13 17.60
N PHE A 22 -15.99 -12.72 16.63
CA PHE A 22 -16.04 -14.17 16.49
C PHE A 22 -14.66 -14.76 16.18
N LEU A 23 -13.91 -14.10 15.29
CA LEU A 23 -12.57 -14.54 14.87
C LEU A 23 -11.45 -14.12 15.80
N ALA A 24 -11.67 -13.13 16.68
CA ALA A 24 -10.76 -12.78 17.77
C ALA A 24 -10.36 -13.99 18.62
N ARG A 25 -11.26 -14.96 18.79
CA ARG A 25 -11.01 -16.21 19.53
C ARG A 25 -9.95 -17.10 18.88
N LYS A 26 -9.67 -16.93 17.58
CA LYS A 26 -8.54 -17.62 16.90
C LYS A 26 -7.20 -16.94 17.12
N ALA A 27 -7.20 -15.69 17.61
CA ALA A 27 -5.98 -14.92 17.86
C ALA A 27 -5.45 -15.07 19.30
N SER A 28 -6.10 -15.88 20.15
CA SER A 28 -5.72 -16.06 21.56
C SER A 28 -4.78 -17.26 21.73
N GLY A 29 -3.47 -17.00 21.83
CA GLY A 29 -2.47 -18.03 22.14
C GLY A 29 -1.07 -17.45 22.29
N SER A 30 -0.56 -16.86 21.21
CA SER A 30 0.79 -16.27 21.14
C SER A 30 0.82 -14.97 20.33
N LEU A 31 1.94 -14.24 20.42
CA LEU A 31 2.24 -13.07 19.58
C LEU A 31 2.20 -13.44 18.08
N VAL A 32 2.66 -14.64 17.73
CA VAL A 32 2.62 -15.17 16.36
C VAL A 32 1.18 -15.41 15.89
N ASP A 33 0.31 -15.94 16.76
CA ASP A 33 -1.11 -16.12 16.44
C ASP A 33 -1.82 -14.77 16.27
N PHE A 34 -1.45 -13.79 17.09
CA PHE A 34 -2.07 -12.48 17.09
C PHE A 34 -1.64 -11.60 15.89
N PHE A 35 -0.35 -11.53 15.57
CA PHE A 35 0.17 -10.60 14.55
C PHE A 35 0.51 -11.23 13.19
N VAL A 36 0.68 -12.56 13.10
CA VAL A 36 0.93 -13.25 11.82
C VAL A 36 0.02 -14.47 11.61
N SER A 37 -1.10 -14.56 12.35
CA SER A 37 -2.15 -15.57 12.16
C SER A 37 -1.65 -17.02 12.16
N GLY A 38 -0.61 -17.32 12.95
CA GLY A 38 0.00 -18.66 12.96
C GLY A 38 0.61 -19.07 11.60
N ARG A 39 0.90 -18.10 10.73
CA ARG A 39 1.40 -18.29 9.36
C ARG A 39 0.52 -19.23 8.53
N SER A 40 -0.79 -19.03 8.63
CA SER A 40 -1.80 -19.94 8.05
C SER A 40 -2.73 -19.26 7.05
N LEU A 41 -2.42 -18.04 6.59
CA LEU A 41 -3.27 -17.33 5.62
C LEU A 41 -3.19 -17.96 4.22
N PRO A 42 -4.33 -18.30 3.60
CA PRO A 42 -4.36 -18.67 2.19
C PRO A 42 -4.19 -17.44 1.28
N TRP A 43 -3.68 -17.67 0.07
CA TRP A 43 -3.30 -16.63 -0.89
C TRP A 43 -4.41 -15.65 -1.23
N TRP A 44 -5.65 -16.15 -1.40
CA TRP A 44 -6.79 -15.33 -1.78
C TRP A 44 -7.18 -14.38 -0.66
N LEU A 45 -7.09 -14.84 0.59
CA LEU A 45 -7.45 -14.05 1.76
C LEU A 45 -6.39 -12.98 2.05
N ALA A 46 -5.10 -13.35 2.00
CA ALA A 46 -3.99 -12.40 2.12
C ALA A 46 -4.01 -11.37 0.98
N GLY A 47 -4.23 -11.80 -0.27
CA GLY A 47 -4.29 -10.93 -1.45
C GLY A 47 -5.45 -9.94 -1.41
N THR A 48 -6.66 -10.41 -1.06
CA THR A 48 -7.82 -9.52 -0.87
C THR A 48 -7.57 -8.54 0.25
N SER A 49 -6.98 -8.96 1.37
CA SER A 49 -6.67 -8.07 2.48
C SER A 49 -5.65 -6.98 2.11
N MET A 50 -4.60 -7.30 1.35
CA MET A 50 -3.71 -6.27 0.79
C MET A 50 -4.47 -5.28 -0.11
N ALA A 51 -5.43 -5.76 -0.91
CA ALA A 51 -6.25 -4.91 -1.78
C ALA A 51 -7.26 -4.06 -0.99
N ALA A 52 -7.81 -4.59 0.10
CA ALA A 52 -8.73 -3.93 1.02
C ALA A 52 -8.06 -2.78 1.76
N THR A 53 -6.89 -3.04 2.37
CA THR A 53 -6.12 -2.04 3.11
C THR A 53 -5.78 -0.84 2.23
N THR A 54 -5.45 -1.09 0.97
CA THR A 54 -5.11 -0.04 0.01
C THR A 54 -6.33 0.56 -0.67
N PHE A 55 -7.54 -0.01 -0.50
CA PHE A 55 -8.76 0.56 -1.08
C PHE A 55 -9.09 1.84 -0.33
N SER A 56 -9.09 1.77 1.01
CA SER A 56 -9.32 2.87 1.94
C SER A 56 -10.51 3.79 1.61
N ILE A 57 -10.89 4.65 2.54
CA ILE A 57 -11.94 5.63 2.28
C ILE A 57 -11.45 6.83 1.49
N ASP A 58 -10.17 7.17 1.65
CA ASP A 58 -9.55 8.32 1.00
C ASP A 58 -9.25 8.10 -0.47
N THR A 59 -9.01 6.87 -0.92
CA THR A 59 -8.45 6.65 -2.26
C THR A 59 -9.42 7.02 -3.38
N PRO A 60 -10.74 6.76 -3.30
CA PRO A 60 -11.69 7.30 -4.28
C PRO A 60 -11.69 8.83 -4.33
N LEU A 61 -11.62 9.50 -3.17
CA LEU A 61 -11.56 10.97 -3.05
C LEU A 61 -10.23 11.49 -3.61
N TYR A 62 -9.12 10.83 -3.30
CA TYR A 62 -7.80 11.14 -3.82
C TYR A 62 -7.76 11.01 -5.35
N VAL A 63 -8.28 9.92 -5.92
CA VAL A 63 -8.35 9.74 -7.37
C VAL A 63 -9.23 10.80 -8.01
N ALA A 64 -10.36 11.17 -7.39
CA ALA A 64 -11.19 12.28 -7.84
C ALA A 64 -10.42 13.61 -7.85
N GLY A 65 -9.68 13.90 -6.78
CA GLY A 65 -8.81 15.07 -6.69
C GLY A 65 -7.69 15.07 -7.75
N VAL A 66 -7.00 13.95 -7.93
CA VAL A 66 -5.90 13.81 -8.89
C VAL A 66 -6.39 13.96 -10.33
N VAL A 67 -7.46 13.26 -10.72
CA VAL A 67 -8.02 13.35 -12.08
C VAL A 67 -8.62 14.74 -12.31
N GLY A 68 -9.32 15.28 -11.31
CA GLY A 68 -9.93 16.62 -11.37
C GLY A 68 -8.94 17.77 -11.55
N THR A 69 -7.69 17.60 -11.10
CA THR A 69 -6.66 18.65 -11.15
C THR A 69 -5.58 18.42 -12.20
N ARG A 70 -5.26 17.15 -12.51
CA ARG A 70 -4.11 16.76 -13.35
C ARG A 70 -4.45 15.76 -14.46
N GLY A 71 -5.72 15.39 -14.60
CA GLY A 71 -6.17 14.36 -15.55
C GLY A 71 -5.73 12.95 -15.18
N ILE A 72 -5.99 12.00 -16.07
CA ILE A 72 -5.65 10.58 -15.85
C ILE A 72 -4.14 10.39 -15.64
N ALA A 73 -3.29 11.11 -16.38
CA ALA A 73 -1.84 11.08 -16.24
C ALA A 73 -1.36 11.38 -14.80
N GLY A 74 -2.13 12.14 -14.01
CA GLY A 74 -1.82 12.37 -12.59
C GLY A 74 -1.76 11.08 -11.76
N ASN A 75 -2.46 10.01 -12.17
CA ASN A 75 -2.48 8.73 -11.47
C ASN A 75 -1.13 7.99 -11.51
N TRP A 76 -0.17 8.42 -12.33
CA TRP A 76 1.22 7.93 -12.23
C TRP A 76 1.83 8.13 -10.84
N GLU A 77 1.30 9.06 -10.04
CA GLU A 77 1.68 9.23 -8.64
C GLU A 77 1.51 7.96 -7.82
N TRP A 78 0.48 7.13 -8.09
CA TRP A 78 0.27 5.86 -7.38
C TRP A 78 0.44 4.62 -8.27
N TRP A 79 0.17 4.72 -9.58
CA TRP A 79 0.43 3.66 -10.55
C TRP A 79 1.91 3.28 -10.61
N SER A 80 2.83 4.24 -10.42
CA SER A 80 4.27 3.93 -10.41
C SER A 80 4.67 2.89 -9.37
N PHE A 81 4.01 2.86 -8.20
CA PHE A 81 4.25 1.82 -7.20
C PHE A 81 3.90 0.41 -7.68
N GLY A 82 3.14 0.26 -8.77
CA GLY A 82 2.89 -1.04 -9.40
C GLY A 82 4.18 -1.77 -9.77
N VAL A 83 5.23 -1.04 -10.15
CA VAL A 83 6.56 -1.64 -10.39
C VAL A 83 7.15 -2.21 -9.10
N ALA A 84 7.10 -1.46 -8.00
CA ALA A 84 7.57 -1.92 -6.69
C ALA A 84 6.77 -3.13 -6.18
N HIS A 85 5.45 -3.18 -6.40
CA HIS A 85 4.61 -4.30 -5.99
C HIS A 85 4.83 -5.57 -6.85
N LEU A 86 5.20 -5.42 -8.13
CA LEU A 86 5.63 -6.55 -8.97
C LEU A 86 7.02 -7.06 -8.60
N ILE A 87 7.91 -6.17 -8.17
CA ILE A 87 9.20 -6.55 -7.57
C ILE A 87 8.97 -7.29 -6.25
N MET A 88 8.12 -6.74 -5.38
CA MET A 88 7.70 -7.39 -4.13
C MET A 88 7.20 -8.81 -4.40
N LEU A 89 6.38 -8.99 -5.43
CA LEU A 89 5.84 -10.28 -5.82
C LEU A 89 6.93 -11.32 -6.15
N TYR A 90 7.80 -11.07 -7.12
CA TYR A 90 8.74 -12.09 -7.60
C TYR A 90 10.03 -12.19 -6.81
N ILE A 91 10.50 -11.05 -6.29
CA ILE A 91 11.80 -10.93 -5.66
C ILE A 91 11.68 -11.10 -4.14
N PHE A 92 10.70 -10.47 -3.49
CA PHE A 92 10.68 -10.37 -2.03
C PHE A 92 9.65 -11.26 -1.32
N ALA A 93 8.52 -11.62 -1.94
CA ALA A 93 7.44 -12.34 -1.29
C ALA A 93 7.92 -13.66 -0.65
N ARG A 94 8.76 -14.40 -1.36
CA ARG A 94 9.40 -15.61 -0.87
C ARG A 94 10.37 -15.31 0.27
N LEU A 95 11.26 -14.33 0.09
CA LEU A 95 12.26 -13.96 1.10
C LEU A 95 11.62 -13.50 2.42
N TRP A 96 10.54 -12.73 2.37
CA TRP A 96 9.76 -12.33 3.54
C TRP A 96 9.08 -13.50 4.22
N ARG A 97 8.57 -14.45 3.45
CA ARG A 97 7.99 -15.66 4.03
C ARG A 97 9.05 -16.54 4.69
N ARG A 98 10.26 -16.64 4.12
CA ARG A 98 11.40 -17.42 4.62
C ARG A 98 12.01 -16.88 5.90
N SER A 99 11.96 -15.56 6.11
CA SER A 99 12.54 -14.97 7.31
C SER A 99 11.78 -15.35 8.57
N GLU A 100 10.47 -15.60 8.46
CA GLU A 100 9.55 -15.89 9.57
C GLU A 100 9.58 -14.84 10.69
N ILE A 101 9.90 -13.60 10.34
CA ILE A 101 9.75 -12.48 11.25
C ILE A 101 8.26 -12.20 11.54
N VAL A 102 8.00 -11.50 12.63
CA VAL A 102 6.69 -10.89 12.89
C VAL A 102 6.60 -9.52 12.24
N THR A 103 7.66 -8.73 12.32
CA THR A 103 7.73 -7.36 11.81
C THR A 103 8.97 -7.18 10.95
N ASP A 104 8.92 -6.25 10.01
CA ASP A 104 10.07 -5.93 9.16
C ASP A 104 11.22 -5.20 9.90
N ALA A 105 10.98 -4.76 11.13
CA ALA A 105 11.99 -4.23 12.04
C ALA A 105 12.79 -5.36 12.68
N GLU A 106 12.17 -6.49 13.01
CA GLU A 106 12.87 -7.67 13.50
C GLU A 106 13.95 -8.18 12.53
N LEU A 107 13.71 -8.02 11.21
CA LEU A 107 14.69 -8.36 10.19
C LEU A 107 16.03 -7.64 10.39
N THR A 108 16.06 -6.44 10.98
CA THR A 108 17.31 -5.67 11.08
C THR A 108 18.31 -6.34 12.01
N GLU A 109 17.87 -6.95 13.12
CA GLU A 109 18.73 -7.75 14.01
C GLU A 109 18.98 -9.18 13.49
N MET A 110 18.20 -9.64 12.50
CA MET A 110 18.51 -10.87 11.76
C MET A 110 19.58 -10.63 10.69
N ARG A 111 19.55 -9.47 10.04
CA ARG A 111 20.44 -9.11 8.93
C ARG A 111 21.74 -8.47 9.41
N TYR A 112 21.72 -7.74 10.51
CA TYR A 112 22.86 -6.99 11.04
C TYR A 112 23.13 -7.35 12.51
N GLY A 113 24.39 -7.19 12.94
CA GLY A 113 24.84 -7.57 14.27
C GLY A 113 25.05 -6.39 15.22
N GLY A 114 25.06 -6.69 16.52
CA GLY A 114 25.52 -5.78 17.56
C GLY A 114 24.61 -4.58 17.86
N ARG A 115 25.17 -3.58 18.54
CA ARG A 115 24.42 -2.43 19.10
C ARG A 115 23.76 -1.57 18.02
N THR A 116 24.42 -1.38 16.88
CA THR A 116 23.88 -0.56 15.78
C THR A 116 22.63 -1.20 15.17
N ALA A 117 22.59 -2.52 15.03
CA ALA A 117 21.40 -3.25 14.59
C ALA A 117 20.21 -3.05 15.54
N ALA A 118 20.45 -3.12 16.85
CA ALA A 118 19.43 -2.86 17.86
C ALA A 118 18.93 -1.40 17.82
N ILE A 119 19.82 -0.41 17.67
CA ILE A 119 19.41 1.00 17.50
C ILE A 119 18.55 1.16 16.24
N LEU A 120 18.95 0.53 15.13
CA LEU A 120 18.17 0.54 13.89
C LEU A 120 16.78 -0.09 14.09
N ARG A 121 16.68 -1.25 14.74
CA ARG A 121 15.38 -1.89 15.07
C ARG A 121 14.48 -0.94 15.85
N GLY A 122 14.98 -0.37 16.95
CA GLY A 122 14.21 0.54 17.80
C GLY A 122 13.80 1.82 17.07
N THR A 123 14.72 2.43 16.33
CA THR A 123 14.45 3.66 15.55
C THR A 123 13.41 3.40 14.47
N LYS A 124 13.57 2.30 13.71
CA LYS A 124 12.63 1.91 12.66
C LYS A 124 11.25 1.64 13.24
N ALA A 125 11.18 0.87 14.33
CA ALA A 125 9.92 0.57 15.00
C ALA A 125 9.21 1.81 15.52
N PHE A 126 9.93 2.72 16.18
CA PHE A 126 9.34 3.98 16.64
C PHE A 126 8.86 4.84 15.48
N LEU A 127 9.73 5.11 14.49
CA LEU A 127 9.42 5.98 13.35
C LEU A 127 8.23 5.45 12.54
N PHE A 128 8.16 4.13 12.36
CA PHE A 128 7.13 3.52 11.55
C PHE A 128 5.82 3.44 12.33
N ALA A 129 5.83 3.00 13.59
CA ALA A 129 4.61 2.78 14.37
C ALA A 129 3.97 4.06 14.90
N ILE A 130 4.74 5.10 15.19
CA ILE A 130 4.24 6.35 15.79
C ILE A 130 4.05 7.41 14.69
N PRO A 131 5.05 8.19 14.24
CA PRO A 131 4.78 9.31 13.36
C PRO A 131 4.22 8.87 12.01
N ILE A 132 4.82 7.89 11.32
CA ILE A 132 4.38 7.50 9.98
C ILE A 132 2.99 6.83 10.01
N ASN A 133 2.77 5.88 10.92
CA ASN A 133 1.49 5.20 11.03
C ASN A 133 0.37 6.13 11.49
N CYS A 134 0.63 7.02 12.45
CA CYS A 134 -0.39 7.95 12.95
C CYS A 134 -0.76 9.00 11.89
N ILE A 135 0.18 9.42 11.04
CA ILE A 135 -0.15 10.22 9.84
C ILE A 135 -1.06 9.41 8.90
N GLY A 136 -0.75 8.13 8.68
CA GLY A 136 -1.58 7.21 7.88
C GLY A 136 -3.01 7.02 8.41
N ILE A 137 -3.17 6.85 9.72
CA ILE A 137 -4.51 6.72 10.32
C ILE A 137 -5.21 8.08 10.38
N GLY A 138 -4.49 9.14 10.73
CA GLY A 138 -5.03 10.50 10.82
C GLY A 138 -5.56 11.03 9.49
N TYR A 139 -4.90 10.70 8.37
CA TYR A 139 -5.41 11.09 7.05
C TYR A 139 -6.63 10.25 6.63
N ALA A 140 -6.69 8.95 6.97
CA ALA A 140 -7.89 8.15 6.75
C ALA A 140 -9.09 8.69 7.56
N MET A 141 -8.84 9.13 8.80
CA MET A 141 -9.84 9.83 9.62
C MET A 141 -10.28 11.15 8.98
N LEU A 142 -9.35 11.96 8.45
CA LEU A 142 -9.70 13.19 7.73
C LEU A 142 -10.60 12.89 6.51
N ALA A 143 -10.25 11.90 5.70
CA ALA A 143 -11.07 11.52 4.55
C ALA A 143 -12.48 11.07 4.97
N MET A 144 -12.59 10.33 6.07
CA MET A 144 -13.89 10.00 6.66
C MET A 144 -14.67 11.24 7.11
N VAL A 145 -14.01 12.24 7.71
CA VAL A 145 -14.65 13.52 8.03
C VAL A 145 -15.17 14.22 6.78
N LYS A 146 -14.39 14.26 5.69
CA LYS A 146 -14.83 14.84 4.41
C LYS A 146 -16.04 14.10 3.84
N VAL A 147 -16.08 12.77 3.95
CA VAL A 147 -17.23 11.96 3.52
C VAL A 147 -18.46 12.25 4.38
N VAL A 148 -18.29 12.33 5.71
CA VAL A 148 -19.37 12.63 6.65
C VAL A 148 -20.01 13.98 6.35
N ASP A 149 -19.19 14.99 6.02
CA ASP A 149 -19.63 16.32 5.63
C ASP A 149 -20.31 16.33 4.25
N ALA A 150 -19.64 15.78 3.23
CA ALA A 150 -20.13 15.78 1.85
C ALA A 150 -21.41 14.95 1.63
N LEU A 151 -21.65 13.93 2.46
CA LEU A 151 -22.89 13.14 2.44
C LEU A 151 -23.95 13.66 3.41
N GLU A 152 -23.69 14.78 4.08
CA GLU A 152 -24.59 15.44 5.04
C GLU A 152 -25.11 14.47 6.12
N LEU A 153 -24.22 13.61 6.62
CA LEU A 153 -24.63 12.50 7.50
C LEU A 153 -25.25 13.00 8.81
N TRP A 154 -24.64 14.02 9.44
CA TRP A 154 -25.15 14.59 10.68
C TRP A 154 -26.49 15.30 10.49
N GLN A 155 -26.63 16.07 9.42
CA GLN A 155 -27.85 16.78 9.05
C GLN A 155 -28.98 15.78 8.82
N SER A 156 -28.69 14.64 8.19
CA SER A 156 -29.68 13.57 8.00
C SER A 156 -30.14 12.89 9.30
N LEU A 157 -29.40 13.05 10.40
CA LEU A 157 -29.78 12.62 11.75
C LEU A 157 -30.45 13.75 12.57
N GLY A 158 -30.69 14.92 11.98
CA GLY A 158 -31.23 16.10 12.66
C GLY A 158 -30.24 16.80 13.57
N VAL A 159 -28.94 16.54 13.41
CA VAL A 159 -27.86 17.24 14.12
C VAL A 159 -27.32 18.32 13.19
N GLU A 160 -27.39 19.58 13.60
CA GLU A 160 -26.71 20.71 12.94
C GLU A 160 -25.40 21.00 13.69
N PRO A 161 -24.26 20.47 13.21
CA PRO A 161 -23.04 20.45 14.01
C PRO A 161 -22.31 21.81 14.11
N GLY A 162 -22.75 22.82 13.34
CA GLY A 162 -22.15 24.15 13.30
C GLY A 162 -20.64 24.12 12.98
N GLU A 163 -19.89 25.11 13.46
CA GLU A 163 -18.42 25.21 13.28
C GLU A 163 -17.64 24.02 13.90
N ASN A 164 -18.26 23.23 14.78
CA ASN A 164 -17.64 22.11 15.48
C ASN A 164 -17.77 20.76 14.74
N LEU A 165 -18.30 20.75 13.52
CA LEU A 165 -18.52 19.55 12.70
C LEU A 165 -17.30 18.65 12.58
N LYS A 166 -16.12 19.24 12.33
CA LYS A 166 -14.86 18.50 12.24
C LYS A 166 -14.57 17.77 13.56
N ILE A 167 -14.77 18.43 14.70
CA ILE A 167 -14.50 17.87 16.03
C ILE A 167 -15.44 16.70 16.32
N TRP A 168 -16.74 16.88 16.14
CA TRP A 168 -17.73 15.82 16.38
C TRP A 168 -17.52 14.61 15.48
N SER A 169 -17.18 14.84 14.21
CA SER A 169 -16.87 13.79 13.26
C SER A 169 -15.61 13.02 13.67
N VAL A 170 -14.52 13.71 14.04
CA VAL A 170 -13.29 13.05 14.50
C VAL A 170 -13.54 12.24 15.78
N ILE A 171 -14.30 12.77 16.74
CA ILE A 171 -14.65 12.03 17.97
C ILE A 171 -15.47 10.79 17.65
N GLY A 172 -16.53 10.92 16.85
CA GLY A 172 -17.40 9.81 16.47
C GLY A 172 -16.64 8.71 15.72
N VAL A 173 -15.81 9.12 14.75
CA VAL A 173 -14.94 8.23 13.98
C VAL A 173 -13.91 7.54 14.88
N SER A 174 -13.28 8.26 15.80
CA SER A 174 -12.32 7.70 16.76
C SER A 174 -12.99 6.70 17.70
N GLY A 175 -14.22 6.97 18.14
CA GLY A 175 -15.02 6.03 18.93
C GLY A 175 -15.30 4.74 18.17
N LEU A 176 -15.73 4.83 16.91
CA LEU A 176 -15.95 3.68 16.03
C LEU A 176 -14.66 2.85 15.86
N VAL A 177 -13.53 3.52 15.66
CA VAL A 177 -12.22 2.88 15.54
C VAL A 177 -11.85 2.15 16.83
N LEU A 178 -11.96 2.79 17.99
CA LEU A 178 -11.60 2.18 19.28
C LEU A 178 -12.47 0.96 19.61
N LEU A 179 -13.78 1.03 19.32
CA LEU A 179 -14.72 -0.07 19.52
C LEU A 179 -14.33 -1.32 18.72
N TYR A 180 -13.83 -1.14 17.50
CA TYR A 180 -13.54 -2.24 16.58
C TYR A 180 -12.09 -2.73 16.60
N SER A 181 -11.11 -1.85 16.83
CA SER A 181 -9.69 -2.11 16.55
C SER A 181 -8.93 -2.92 17.61
N SER A 182 -9.47 -3.08 18.83
CA SER A 182 -8.69 -3.58 19.97
C SER A 182 -8.67 -5.11 20.12
N PHE A 183 -9.51 -5.85 19.39
CA PHE A 183 -9.80 -7.26 19.76
C PHE A 183 -9.56 -8.31 18.67
N SER A 184 -9.43 -7.95 17.39
CA SER A 184 -9.61 -8.93 16.31
C SER A 184 -8.36 -9.75 15.95
N GLY A 185 -7.15 -9.28 16.28
CA GLY A 185 -5.89 -9.84 15.76
C GLY A 185 -5.83 -9.84 14.22
N LEU A 186 -4.74 -10.34 13.62
CA LEU A 186 -4.60 -10.36 12.16
C LEU A 186 -5.68 -11.25 11.51
N TRP A 187 -6.08 -12.38 12.12
CA TRP A 187 -7.14 -13.23 11.60
C TRP A 187 -8.47 -12.51 11.42
N GLY A 188 -8.87 -11.73 12.43
CA GLY A 188 -10.10 -10.94 12.34
C GLY A 188 -9.98 -9.83 11.30
N VAL A 189 -8.85 -9.11 11.25
CA VAL A 189 -8.60 -8.06 10.25
C VAL A 189 -8.73 -8.60 8.82
N VAL A 190 -7.99 -9.67 8.50
CA VAL A 190 -7.94 -10.20 7.14
C VAL A 190 -9.27 -10.81 6.72
N ALA A 191 -10.05 -11.38 7.66
CA ALA A 191 -11.37 -11.93 7.37
C ALA A 191 -12.44 -10.84 7.14
N THR A 192 -12.44 -9.77 7.93
CA THR A 192 -13.34 -8.63 7.68
C THR A 192 -12.96 -7.92 6.39
N ASP A 193 -11.66 -7.76 6.12
CA ASP A 193 -11.13 -7.15 4.89
C ASP A 193 -11.68 -7.83 3.64
N PHE A 194 -11.86 -9.16 3.66
CA PHE A 194 -12.43 -9.90 2.54
C PHE A 194 -13.81 -9.38 2.15
N PHE A 195 -14.72 -9.27 3.11
CA PHE A 195 -16.07 -8.77 2.86
C PHE A 195 -16.07 -7.26 2.56
N GLN A 196 -15.24 -6.50 3.29
CA GLN A 196 -15.13 -5.05 3.14
C GLN A 196 -14.64 -4.66 1.75
N PHE A 197 -13.68 -5.40 1.18
CA PHE A 197 -13.17 -5.16 -0.16
C PHE A 197 -14.25 -5.31 -1.23
N PHE A 198 -15.00 -6.42 -1.22
CA PHE A 198 -16.03 -6.65 -2.24
C PHE A 198 -17.22 -5.71 -2.08
N LEU A 199 -17.56 -5.32 -0.84
CA LEU A 199 -18.56 -4.29 -0.60
C LEU A 199 -18.09 -2.93 -1.14
N ALA A 200 -16.85 -2.53 -0.85
CA ALA A 200 -16.23 -1.29 -1.34
C ALA A 200 -16.13 -1.24 -2.87
N LEU A 201 -15.65 -2.33 -3.49
CA LEU A 201 -15.55 -2.45 -4.94
C LEU A 201 -16.92 -2.44 -5.61
N GLY A 202 -17.90 -3.16 -5.05
CA GLY A 202 -19.28 -3.15 -5.53
C GLY A 202 -19.89 -1.74 -5.47
N GLY A 203 -19.69 -1.04 -4.34
CA GLY A 203 -20.10 0.35 -4.17
C GLY A 203 -19.49 1.27 -5.23
N ALA A 204 -18.18 1.18 -5.47
CA ALA A 204 -17.52 1.99 -6.49
C ALA A 204 -18.02 1.72 -7.91
N ILE A 205 -18.30 0.46 -8.26
CA ILE A 205 -18.86 0.10 -9.57
C ILE A 205 -20.29 0.67 -9.72
N VAL A 206 -21.12 0.56 -8.68
CA VAL A 206 -22.48 1.11 -8.69
C VAL A 206 -22.46 2.62 -8.90
N VAL A 207 -21.60 3.35 -8.17
CA VAL A 207 -21.43 4.80 -8.35
C VAL A 207 -20.99 5.12 -9.77
N ALA A 208 -20.00 4.40 -10.31
CA ALA A 208 -19.53 4.60 -11.67
C ALA A 208 -20.63 4.41 -12.73
N VAL A 209 -21.42 3.33 -12.62
CA VAL A 209 -22.51 3.05 -13.58
C VAL A 209 -23.59 4.12 -13.51
N VAL A 210 -24.03 4.50 -12.31
CA VAL A 210 -25.07 5.53 -12.15
C VAL A 210 -24.58 6.89 -12.64
N ALA A 211 -23.35 7.27 -12.29
CA ALA A 211 -22.74 8.53 -12.71
C ALA A 211 -22.60 8.63 -14.24
N VAL A 212 -22.13 7.56 -14.90
CA VAL A 212 -22.02 7.49 -16.37
C VAL A 212 -23.39 7.58 -17.05
N ASN A 213 -24.38 6.89 -16.51
CA ASN A 213 -25.75 6.96 -17.05
C ASN A 213 -26.33 8.38 -16.95
N HIS A 214 -26.00 9.11 -15.89
CA HIS A 214 -26.46 10.49 -15.71
C HIS A 214 -25.96 11.43 -16.82
N VAL A 215 -24.71 11.27 -17.26
CA VAL A 215 -24.13 12.06 -18.38
C VAL A 215 -24.47 11.49 -19.77
N GLY A 216 -25.33 10.46 -19.83
CA GLY A 216 -25.81 9.88 -21.09
C GLY A 216 -24.88 8.82 -21.70
N GLY A 217 -24.00 8.21 -20.92
CA GLY A 217 -23.14 7.10 -21.34
C GLY A 217 -21.67 7.49 -21.58
N MET A 218 -20.82 6.48 -21.80
CA MET A 218 -19.36 6.67 -21.93
C MET A 218 -18.96 7.55 -23.11
N SER A 219 -19.65 7.48 -24.25
CA SER A 219 -19.36 8.33 -25.42
C SER A 219 -19.54 9.81 -25.09
N ASN A 220 -20.66 10.16 -24.45
CA ASN A 220 -20.95 11.53 -24.04
C ASN A 220 -19.99 12.00 -22.95
N LEU A 221 -19.63 11.12 -22.00
CA LEU A 221 -18.65 11.44 -20.97
C LEU A 221 -17.29 11.83 -21.57
N VAL A 222 -16.78 11.04 -22.52
CA VAL A 222 -15.49 11.30 -23.17
C VAL A 222 -15.50 12.66 -23.88
N GLU A 223 -16.55 12.96 -24.63
CA GLU A 223 -16.71 14.23 -25.34
C GLU A 223 -16.81 15.42 -24.36
N GLN A 224 -17.69 15.33 -23.36
CA GLN A 224 -17.91 16.41 -22.39
C GLN A 224 -16.68 16.64 -21.50
N ALA A 225 -15.97 15.58 -21.09
CA ALA A 225 -14.77 15.71 -20.26
C ALA A 225 -13.65 16.44 -21.00
N GLN A 226 -13.50 16.25 -22.31
CA GLN A 226 -12.53 16.99 -23.13
C GLN A 226 -12.90 18.46 -23.29
N GLN A 227 -14.21 18.78 -23.29
CA GLN A 227 -14.69 20.16 -23.42
C GLN A 227 -14.70 20.91 -22.09
N ALA A 228 -14.76 20.19 -20.96
CA ALA A 228 -14.86 20.77 -19.61
C ALA A 228 -13.57 21.47 -19.15
N THR A 229 -12.43 21.23 -19.79
CA THR A 229 -11.14 21.81 -19.39
C THR A 229 -10.19 21.98 -20.59
N GLN A 230 -9.23 22.90 -20.46
CA GLN A 230 -8.17 23.11 -21.45
C GLN A 230 -7.07 22.05 -21.37
N GLN A 231 -7.04 21.25 -20.29
CA GLN A 231 -6.08 20.16 -20.10
C GLN A 231 -6.55 18.89 -20.79
N ASP A 232 -5.61 18.08 -21.27
CA ASP A 232 -5.94 16.74 -21.78
C ASP A 232 -6.13 15.77 -20.59
N VAL A 233 -7.35 15.75 -20.07
CA VAL A 233 -7.70 14.92 -18.91
C VAL A 233 -7.78 13.43 -19.22
N LEU A 234 -7.88 13.04 -20.51
CA LEU A 234 -8.04 11.65 -20.91
C LEU A 234 -6.72 10.96 -21.25
N SER A 235 -5.63 11.71 -21.37
CA SER A 235 -4.33 11.14 -21.70
C SER A 235 -3.74 10.32 -20.54
N PHE A 236 -3.23 9.13 -20.88
CA PHE A 236 -2.56 8.25 -19.92
C PHE A 236 -1.08 8.60 -19.76
N PHE A 237 -0.51 9.24 -20.79
CA PHE A 237 0.89 9.60 -20.86
C PHE A 237 0.98 11.06 -21.32
N PRO A 238 1.65 11.95 -20.57
CA PRO A 238 1.75 13.38 -20.86
C PRO A 238 2.74 13.69 -22.01
N LEU A 239 2.62 12.96 -23.11
CA LEU A 239 3.48 13.02 -24.30
C LEU A 239 2.62 13.17 -25.54
N THR A 240 3.05 14.02 -26.47
CA THR A 240 2.41 14.22 -27.77
C THR A 240 3.35 13.82 -28.90
N LEU A 241 2.78 13.16 -29.91
CA LEU A 241 3.48 12.87 -31.15
C LEU A 241 3.40 14.10 -32.06
N SER A 242 4.56 14.61 -32.49
CA SER A 242 4.66 15.74 -33.41
C SER A 242 5.23 15.28 -34.74
N ALA A 243 4.75 15.86 -35.84
CA ALA A 243 5.30 15.60 -37.18
C ALA A 243 6.71 16.20 -37.38
N GLY A 244 7.16 17.09 -36.48
CA GLY A 244 8.50 17.70 -36.50
C GLY A 244 9.52 16.97 -35.61
N GLN A 245 10.79 17.41 -35.64
CA GLN A 245 11.83 16.93 -34.71
C GLN A 245 11.88 17.82 -33.45
N PRO A 246 11.86 17.27 -32.22
CA PRO A 246 11.73 15.85 -31.90
C PRO A 246 10.29 15.35 -32.11
N TRP A 247 10.16 14.12 -32.61
CA TRP A 247 8.87 13.47 -32.92
C TRP A 247 8.03 13.16 -31.68
N LEU A 248 8.64 13.19 -30.50
CA LEU A 248 7.99 13.05 -29.20
C LEU A 248 8.27 14.29 -28.37
N ARG A 249 7.22 14.97 -27.90
CA ARG A 249 7.32 16.17 -27.08
C ARG A 249 6.49 16.03 -25.80
N TRP A 250 6.87 16.78 -24.78
CA TRP A 250 6.02 16.95 -23.60
C TRP A 250 4.71 17.61 -24.00
N SER A 251 3.58 17.12 -23.48
CA SER A 251 2.29 17.73 -23.76
C SER A 251 2.15 19.06 -23.01
N GLU A 252 1.89 20.15 -23.73
CA GLU A 252 1.64 21.46 -23.13
C GLU A 252 0.29 21.51 -22.38
N THR A 253 -0.63 20.61 -22.73
CA THR A 253 -1.93 20.43 -22.05
C THR A 253 -1.87 19.38 -20.94
N ALA A 254 -0.69 18.86 -20.60
CA ALA A 254 -0.54 17.97 -19.45
C ALA A 254 -0.81 18.74 -18.15
N GLY A 255 -1.71 18.21 -17.32
CA GLY A 255 -1.93 18.72 -15.96
C GLY A 255 -0.80 18.39 -14.98
N ILE A 256 0.35 17.88 -15.44
CA ILE A 256 1.49 17.46 -14.61
C ILE A 256 2.79 18.00 -15.22
N THR A 257 3.83 18.20 -14.40
CA THR A 257 5.16 18.63 -14.89
C THR A 257 6.00 17.44 -15.38
N ALA A 258 6.92 17.69 -16.31
CA ALA A 258 7.83 16.67 -16.83
C ALA A 258 8.68 16.03 -15.73
N SER A 259 9.25 16.85 -14.84
CA SER A 259 10.03 16.39 -13.69
C SER A 259 9.22 15.48 -12.78
N THR A 260 7.96 15.83 -12.49
CA THR A 260 7.09 15.03 -11.61
C THR A 260 6.74 13.68 -12.23
N PHE A 261 6.33 13.65 -13.50
CA PHE A 261 6.05 12.39 -14.19
C PHE A 261 7.29 11.48 -14.28
N PHE A 262 8.45 12.04 -14.65
CA PHE A 262 9.68 11.25 -14.72
C PHE A 262 10.13 10.77 -13.34
N ALA A 263 9.95 11.56 -12.28
CA ALA A 263 10.19 11.11 -10.92
C ALA A 263 9.29 9.93 -10.55
N TYR A 264 8.00 9.95 -10.93
CA TYR A 264 7.11 8.80 -10.70
C TYR A 264 7.62 7.54 -11.41
N VAL A 265 7.90 7.63 -12.71
CA VAL A 265 8.27 6.46 -13.51
C VAL A 265 9.65 5.91 -13.15
N PHE A 266 10.63 6.77 -12.86
CA PHE A 266 12.04 6.38 -12.77
C PHE A 266 12.65 6.46 -11.37
N LEU A 267 12.00 7.08 -10.39
CA LEU A 267 12.60 7.33 -9.08
C LEU A 267 11.73 6.82 -7.92
N GLN A 268 10.47 7.24 -7.89
CA GLN A 268 9.61 7.17 -6.71
C GLN A 268 9.46 5.74 -6.17
N TRP A 269 9.19 4.78 -7.05
CA TRP A 269 8.84 3.42 -6.64
C TRP A 269 10.00 2.67 -5.96
N TRP A 270 11.26 2.93 -6.32
CA TRP A 270 12.42 2.28 -5.68
C TRP A 270 13.07 3.13 -4.59
N ALA A 271 12.94 4.46 -4.63
CA ALA A 271 13.51 5.34 -3.62
C ALA A 271 12.70 5.35 -2.30
N PHE A 272 11.44 4.94 -2.38
CA PHE A 272 10.50 4.94 -1.26
C PHE A 272 10.76 3.82 -0.23
N ARG A 273 10.42 4.07 1.04
CA ARG A 273 10.61 3.18 2.20
C ARG A 273 9.89 1.82 2.12
N ARG A 274 9.07 1.59 1.10
CA ARG A 274 8.38 0.31 0.84
C ARG A 274 8.87 -0.39 -0.42
N SER A 275 10.06 -0.05 -0.91
CA SER A 275 10.66 -0.58 -2.14
C SER A 275 10.86 -2.10 -2.15
N ASP A 276 10.99 -2.73 -0.98
CA ASP A 276 11.07 -4.18 -0.81
C ASP A 276 9.73 -4.82 -0.38
N GLY A 277 8.64 -4.06 -0.42
CA GLY A 277 7.30 -4.46 0.04
C GLY A 277 6.95 -3.99 1.46
N GLY A 278 7.85 -3.27 2.15
CA GLY A 278 7.68 -2.66 3.49
C GLY A 278 6.25 -2.50 4.05
N GLY A 279 6.09 -2.79 5.35
CA GLY A 279 4.88 -2.46 6.09
C GLY A 279 3.82 -3.58 6.14
N GLU A 280 2.57 -3.21 5.94
CA GLU A 280 1.38 -4.06 6.05
C GLU A 280 1.37 -5.24 5.05
N PHE A 281 2.07 -5.10 3.92
CA PHE A 281 2.20 -6.19 2.94
C PHE A 281 3.11 -7.30 3.48
N ILE A 282 4.25 -6.94 4.09
CA ILE A 282 5.17 -7.91 4.71
C ILE A 282 4.45 -8.74 5.76
N GLN A 283 3.62 -8.10 6.60
CA GLN A 283 2.86 -8.80 7.62
C GLN A 283 1.98 -9.91 7.01
N ARG A 284 1.35 -9.65 5.86
CA ARG A 284 0.49 -10.62 5.15
C ARG A 284 1.30 -11.68 4.41
N LEU A 285 2.44 -11.31 3.84
CA LEU A 285 3.37 -12.24 3.18
C LEU A 285 4.03 -13.19 4.19
N ALA A 286 4.45 -12.68 5.35
CA ALA A 286 4.99 -13.46 6.45
C ALA A 286 3.93 -14.38 7.09
N ALA A 287 2.66 -13.94 7.10
CA ALA A 287 1.53 -14.71 7.58
C ALA A 287 0.99 -15.76 6.57
N ALA A 288 1.48 -15.77 5.33
CA ALA A 288 1.04 -16.73 4.31
C ALA A 288 1.44 -18.17 4.70
N LYS A 289 0.66 -19.17 4.26
CA LYS A 289 0.95 -20.59 4.54
C LYS A 289 2.32 -21.03 4.05
N THR A 290 2.65 -20.68 2.82
CA THR A 290 3.88 -21.08 2.13
C THR A 290 4.37 -19.94 1.25
N GLU A 291 5.58 -20.06 0.73
CA GLU A 291 6.15 -19.13 -0.26
C GLU A 291 5.29 -18.99 -1.52
N ALA A 292 4.75 -20.11 -2.03
CA ALA A 292 3.87 -20.09 -3.18
C ALA A 292 2.55 -19.35 -2.89
N GLU A 293 2.04 -19.46 -1.66
CA GLU A 293 0.85 -18.73 -1.24
C GLU A 293 1.14 -17.22 -1.09
N ALA A 294 2.34 -16.86 -0.59
CA ALA A 294 2.79 -15.46 -0.54
C ALA A 294 2.89 -14.86 -1.94
N GLU A 295 3.52 -15.56 -2.90
CA GLU A 295 3.64 -15.11 -4.29
C GLU A 295 2.27 -14.97 -4.98
N LYS A 296 1.39 -15.97 -4.84
CA LYS A 296 0.00 -15.91 -5.35
C LYS A 296 -0.80 -14.76 -4.74
N SER A 297 -0.60 -14.49 -3.45
CA SER A 297 -1.30 -13.39 -2.78
C SER A 297 -0.89 -12.03 -3.37
N ALA A 298 0.39 -11.84 -3.66
CA ALA A 298 0.90 -10.63 -4.30
C ALA A 298 0.40 -10.50 -5.74
N TRP A 299 0.29 -11.61 -6.50
CA TRP A 299 -0.36 -11.60 -7.82
C TRP A 299 -1.82 -11.16 -7.75
N PHE A 300 -2.58 -11.76 -6.83
CA PHE A 300 -4.00 -11.46 -6.69
C PHE A 300 -4.24 -10.02 -6.23
N PHE A 301 -3.41 -9.52 -5.31
CA PHE A 301 -3.38 -8.12 -4.93
C PHE A 301 -3.18 -7.19 -6.15
N ASN A 302 -2.14 -7.42 -6.96
CA ASN A 302 -1.85 -6.55 -8.10
C ASN A 302 -3.00 -6.53 -9.13
N LEU A 303 -3.64 -7.68 -9.38
CA LEU A 303 -4.82 -7.77 -10.25
C LEU A 303 -6.00 -6.93 -9.72
N LEU A 304 -6.36 -7.15 -8.44
CA LEU A 304 -7.46 -6.43 -7.81
C LEU A 304 -7.18 -4.92 -7.74
N HIS A 305 -5.97 -4.55 -7.34
CA HIS A 305 -5.58 -3.17 -7.05
C HIS A 305 -5.41 -2.31 -8.31
N TYR A 306 -4.67 -2.81 -9.32
CA TYR A 306 -4.31 -2.01 -10.49
C TYR A 306 -5.23 -2.22 -11.68
N VAL A 307 -5.69 -3.44 -11.94
CA VAL A 307 -6.47 -3.74 -13.16
C VAL A 307 -7.97 -3.49 -12.93
N ILE A 308 -8.51 -3.97 -11.81
CA ILE A 308 -9.96 -3.94 -11.58
C ILE A 308 -10.39 -2.63 -10.90
N ARG A 309 -9.80 -2.31 -9.76
CA ARG A 309 -10.25 -1.23 -8.87
C ARG A 309 -10.01 0.18 -9.41
N THR A 310 -8.97 0.39 -10.22
CA THR A 310 -8.59 1.69 -10.80
C THR A 310 -9.73 2.38 -11.56
N TRP A 311 -10.41 1.63 -12.44
CA TRP A 311 -11.29 2.22 -13.44
C TRP A 311 -12.60 2.80 -12.89
N PRO A 312 -13.32 2.14 -11.96
CA PRO A 312 -14.49 2.73 -11.33
C PRO A 312 -14.22 4.14 -10.79
N TRP A 313 -13.10 4.36 -10.11
CA TRP A 313 -12.77 5.67 -9.53
C TRP A 313 -12.43 6.72 -10.58
N ILE A 314 -11.63 6.36 -11.59
CA ILE A 314 -11.27 7.30 -12.67
C ILE A 314 -12.52 7.73 -13.44
N VAL A 315 -13.43 6.80 -13.74
CA VAL A 315 -14.70 7.10 -14.42
C VAL A 315 -15.54 8.07 -13.61
N VAL A 316 -15.72 7.80 -12.31
CA VAL A 316 -16.48 8.69 -11.42
C VAL A 316 -15.83 10.08 -11.35
N ALA A 317 -14.49 10.15 -11.32
CA ALA A 317 -13.77 11.42 -11.32
C ALA A 317 -13.97 12.23 -12.61
N LEU A 318 -13.99 11.56 -13.78
CA LEU A 318 -14.29 12.21 -15.05
C LEU A 318 -15.72 12.76 -15.08
N VAL A 319 -16.70 11.99 -14.57
CA VAL A 319 -18.07 12.49 -14.44
C VAL A 319 -18.13 13.71 -13.51
N ALA A 320 -17.38 13.69 -12.40
CA ALA A 320 -17.35 14.81 -11.47
C ALA A 320 -16.79 16.09 -12.11
N ILE A 321 -15.81 15.99 -13.01
CA ILE A 321 -15.30 17.15 -13.78
C ILE A 321 -16.41 17.75 -14.65
N VAL A 322 -17.23 16.91 -15.28
CA VAL A 322 -18.31 17.35 -16.18
C VAL A 322 -19.48 17.94 -15.41
N VAL A 323 -19.91 17.28 -14.33
CA VAL A 323 -21.11 17.66 -13.57
C VAL A 323 -20.84 18.82 -12.61
N TYR A 324 -19.63 18.91 -12.05
CA TYR A 324 -19.24 19.96 -11.09
C TYR A 324 -17.96 20.70 -11.55
N PRO A 325 -18.01 21.45 -12.66
CA PRO A 325 -16.83 22.12 -13.22
C PRO A 325 -16.22 23.17 -12.26
N ASP A 326 -17.07 23.82 -11.46
CA ASP A 326 -16.69 24.87 -10.51
C ASP A 326 -16.40 24.35 -9.09
N LEU A 327 -16.29 23.03 -8.90
CA LEU A 327 -16.00 22.45 -7.59
C LEU A 327 -14.56 22.79 -7.18
N GLU A 328 -14.41 23.61 -6.13
CA GLU A 328 -13.10 24.01 -5.60
C GLU A 328 -12.30 22.80 -5.08
N ASP A 329 -12.89 22.01 -4.18
CA ASP A 329 -12.28 20.76 -3.69
C ASP A 329 -12.73 19.58 -4.56
N ARG A 330 -11.89 19.24 -5.55
CA ARG A 330 -12.10 18.12 -6.47
C ARG A 330 -12.18 16.76 -5.77
N GLU A 331 -11.67 16.63 -4.54
CA GLU A 331 -11.77 15.38 -3.76
C GLU A 331 -13.24 15.07 -3.41
N LEU A 332 -14.09 16.10 -3.25
CA LEU A 332 -15.51 15.94 -2.89
C LEU A 332 -16.40 15.50 -4.06
N GLY A 333 -15.87 15.49 -5.29
CA GLY A 333 -16.64 15.08 -6.46
C GLY A 333 -17.19 13.66 -6.35
N TYR A 334 -16.41 12.73 -5.78
CA TYR A 334 -16.83 11.34 -5.58
C TYR A 334 -18.03 11.21 -4.62
N PRO A 335 -17.96 11.66 -3.34
CA PRO A 335 -19.10 11.56 -2.43
C PRO A 335 -20.30 12.39 -2.89
N ARG A 336 -20.09 13.52 -3.57
CA ARG A 336 -21.22 14.34 -4.07
C ARG A 336 -22.04 13.63 -5.14
N LEU A 337 -21.39 12.93 -6.08
CA LEU A 337 -22.08 12.07 -7.05
C LEU A 337 -22.91 10.96 -6.37
N MET A 338 -22.44 10.45 -5.23
CA MET A 338 -23.20 9.46 -4.47
C MET A 338 -24.47 10.07 -3.90
N LEU A 339 -24.36 11.23 -3.24
CA LEU A 339 -25.49 11.90 -2.61
C LEU A 339 -26.55 12.34 -3.63
N ASP A 340 -26.11 12.93 -4.74
CA ASP A 340 -27.00 13.56 -5.71
C ASP A 340 -27.72 12.53 -6.60
N PHE A 341 -27.09 11.37 -6.88
CA PHE A 341 -27.58 10.45 -7.91
C PHE A 341 -27.95 9.04 -7.44
N LEU A 342 -27.54 8.60 -6.24
CA LEU A 342 -27.94 7.28 -5.77
C LEU A 342 -29.34 7.31 -5.13
N PRO A 343 -30.24 6.38 -5.50
CA PRO A 343 -31.52 6.26 -4.83
C PRO A 343 -31.36 5.73 -3.40
N PRO A 344 -32.40 5.85 -2.56
CA PRO A 344 -32.43 5.23 -1.24
C PRO A 344 -32.13 3.73 -1.31
N ALA A 345 -31.62 3.18 -0.22
CA ALA A 345 -31.01 1.86 -0.07
C ALA A 345 -29.69 1.68 -0.82
N VAL A 346 -29.59 2.12 -2.08
CA VAL A 346 -28.33 2.08 -2.85
C VAL A 346 -27.33 3.08 -2.28
N LEU A 347 -27.80 4.28 -1.91
CA LEU A 347 -27.00 5.25 -1.17
C LEU A 347 -26.49 4.67 0.15
N GLY A 348 -27.36 4.01 0.94
CA GLY A 348 -26.96 3.32 2.17
C GLY A 348 -25.89 2.24 1.97
N LEU A 349 -25.99 1.44 0.90
CA LEU A 349 -24.95 0.46 0.53
C LEU A 349 -23.64 1.16 0.16
N ALA A 350 -23.70 2.25 -0.59
CA ALA A 350 -22.51 3.00 -0.99
C ALA A 350 -21.83 3.67 0.22
N VAL A 351 -22.60 4.23 1.17
CA VAL A 351 -22.11 4.76 2.44
C VAL A 351 -21.47 3.63 3.27
N ALA A 352 -22.14 2.49 3.41
CA ALA A 352 -21.59 1.32 4.10
C ALA A 352 -20.28 0.85 3.47
N SER A 353 -20.16 0.95 2.14
CA SER A 353 -18.95 0.59 1.39
C SER A 353 -17.76 1.51 1.70
N LEU A 354 -17.99 2.82 1.89
CA LEU A 354 -16.95 3.76 2.31
C LEU A 354 -16.52 3.51 3.76
N ILE A 355 -17.49 3.26 4.66
CA ILE A 355 -17.20 2.89 6.06
C ILE A 355 -16.40 1.58 6.11
N ALA A 356 -16.73 0.62 5.25
CA ALA A 356 -16.00 -0.64 5.11
C ALA A 356 -14.55 -0.42 4.69
N ALA A 357 -14.31 0.41 3.68
CA ALA A 357 -12.96 0.75 3.25
C ALA A 357 -12.17 1.47 4.36
N PHE A 358 -12.80 2.42 5.08
CA PHE A 358 -12.20 3.10 6.23
C PHE A 358 -11.78 2.11 7.33
N MET A 359 -12.69 1.20 7.73
CA MET A 359 -12.43 0.23 8.79
C MET A 359 -11.31 -0.75 8.43
N SER A 360 -11.25 -1.20 7.18
CA SER A 360 -10.19 -2.11 6.69
C SER A 360 -8.80 -1.48 6.83
N THR A 361 -8.66 -0.23 6.37
CA THR A 361 -7.38 0.48 6.44
C THR A 361 -6.97 0.79 7.87
N VAL A 362 -7.88 1.36 8.67
CA VAL A 362 -7.54 1.75 10.05
C VAL A 362 -7.23 0.53 10.93
N SER A 363 -8.00 -0.55 10.83
CA SER A 363 -7.69 -1.77 11.59
C SER A 363 -6.36 -2.41 11.18
N THR A 364 -6.02 -2.38 9.90
CA THR A 364 -4.72 -2.83 9.43
C THR A 364 -3.58 -2.00 10.00
N LEU A 365 -3.68 -0.67 9.91
CA LEU A 365 -2.64 0.23 10.40
C LEU A 365 -2.48 0.14 11.92
N ILE A 366 -3.57 -0.02 12.66
CA ILE A 366 -3.54 -0.23 14.11
C ILE A 366 -2.86 -1.56 14.44
N ASN A 367 -3.28 -2.67 13.82
CA ASN A 367 -2.69 -3.97 14.07
C ASN A 367 -1.21 -4.01 13.70
N TRP A 368 -0.85 -3.43 12.55
CA TRP A 368 0.51 -3.30 12.07
C TRP A 368 1.35 -2.49 13.07
N GLY A 369 0.96 -1.25 13.41
CA GLY A 369 1.71 -0.42 14.34
C GLY A 369 1.82 -1.02 15.75
N ALA A 370 0.75 -1.66 16.24
CA ALA A 370 0.76 -2.37 17.52
C ALA A 370 1.79 -3.51 17.55
N SER A 371 2.04 -4.18 16.41
CA SER A 371 3.05 -5.23 16.32
C SER A 371 4.47 -4.68 16.58
N TYR A 372 4.80 -3.47 16.10
CA TYR A 372 6.10 -2.85 16.36
C TYR A 372 6.22 -2.39 17.81
N LEU A 373 5.16 -1.75 18.35
CA LEU A 373 5.17 -1.30 19.74
C LEU A 373 5.33 -2.49 20.71
N SER A 374 4.65 -3.60 20.42
CA SER A 374 4.72 -4.82 21.22
C SER A 374 6.03 -5.58 21.03
N ASN A 375 6.37 -5.98 19.80
CA ASN A 375 7.49 -6.87 19.50
C ASN A 375 8.84 -6.14 19.56
N ASP A 376 8.92 -5.00 18.88
CA ASP A 376 10.20 -4.35 18.59
C ASP A 376 10.59 -3.27 19.59
N LEU A 377 9.64 -2.70 20.33
CA LEU A 377 9.92 -1.74 21.40
C LEU A 377 9.75 -2.39 22.78
N TYR A 378 8.53 -2.82 23.11
CA TYR A 378 8.23 -3.34 24.45
C TYR A 378 8.98 -4.64 24.74
N GLY A 379 8.76 -5.68 23.94
CA GLY A 379 9.39 -6.98 24.11
C GLY A 379 10.91 -6.94 23.96
N ARG A 380 11.45 -6.09 23.08
CA ARG A 380 12.90 -6.04 22.84
C ARG A 380 13.69 -5.15 23.80
N PHE A 381 13.15 -3.99 24.20
CA PHE A 381 13.90 -2.97 24.94
C PHE A 381 13.33 -2.63 26.32
N ILE A 382 12.03 -2.82 26.55
CA ILE A 382 11.40 -2.46 27.83
C ILE A 382 11.31 -3.67 28.76
N LYS A 383 10.84 -4.82 28.25
CA LYS A 383 10.68 -6.05 29.02
C LYS A 383 11.07 -7.30 28.19
N PRO A 384 12.39 -7.60 28.07
CA PRO A 384 12.92 -8.77 27.34
C PRO A 384 12.36 -10.13 27.77
N GLY A 385 11.92 -10.27 29.03
CA GLY A 385 11.32 -11.49 29.56
C GLY A 385 9.79 -11.48 29.57
N ALA A 386 9.13 -10.65 28.77
CA ALA A 386 7.67 -10.55 28.74
C ALA A 386 7.04 -11.89 28.31
N THR A 387 5.97 -12.28 29.00
CA THR A 387 5.17 -13.45 28.60
C THR A 387 4.38 -13.14 27.33
N GLN A 388 3.92 -14.18 26.62
CA GLN A 388 3.08 -14.01 25.42
C GLN A 388 1.80 -13.18 25.70
N GLN A 389 1.21 -13.35 26.88
CA GLN A 389 0.03 -12.59 27.31
C GLN A 389 0.37 -11.10 27.54
N GLU A 390 1.52 -10.82 28.14
CA GLU A 390 1.99 -9.44 28.35
C GLU A 390 2.29 -8.74 27.04
N LEU A 391 2.84 -9.45 26.05
CA LEU A 391 3.08 -8.90 24.71
C LEU A 391 1.75 -8.58 24.00
N VAL A 392 0.77 -9.49 24.04
CA VAL A 392 -0.56 -9.22 23.47
C VAL A 392 -1.19 -8.00 24.14
N LEU A 393 -1.12 -7.90 25.47
CA LEU A 393 -1.62 -6.74 26.20
C LEU A 393 -0.89 -5.44 25.81
N ALA A 394 0.44 -5.49 25.64
CA ALA A 394 1.21 -4.35 25.17
C ALA A 394 0.78 -3.91 23.76
N GLY A 395 0.47 -4.86 22.88
CA GLY A 395 -0.11 -4.60 21.56
C GLY A 395 -1.48 -3.93 21.63
N GLN A 396 -2.37 -4.40 22.51
CA GLN A 396 -3.69 -3.80 22.73
C GLN A 396 -3.60 -2.37 23.27
N ILE A 397 -2.74 -2.12 24.27
CA ILE A 397 -2.48 -0.77 24.78
C ILE A 397 -1.86 0.10 23.69
N GLY A 398 -0.90 -0.43 22.93
CA GLY A 398 -0.28 0.26 21.79
C GLY A 398 -1.31 0.67 20.73
N SER A 399 -2.32 -0.17 20.47
CA SER A 399 -3.42 0.13 19.55
C SER A 399 -4.22 1.35 19.98
N VAL A 400 -4.53 1.47 21.28
CA VAL A 400 -5.22 2.63 21.86
C VAL A 400 -4.35 3.89 21.75
N VAL A 401 -3.06 3.78 22.07
CA VAL A 401 -2.10 4.90 21.98
C VAL A 401 -1.99 5.42 20.55
N ILE A 402 -1.80 4.51 19.58
CA ILE A 402 -1.73 4.86 18.15
C ILE A 402 -3.01 5.57 17.70
N THR A 403 -4.17 5.05 18.10
CA THR A 403 -5.47 5.67 17.74
C THR A 403 -5.60 7.08 18.30
N ALA A 404 -5.22 7.29 19.57
CA ALA A 404 -5.26 8.61 20.20
C ALA A 404 -4.33 9.62 19.51
N VAL A 405 -3.10 9.21 19.17
CA VAL A 405 -2.14 10.07 18.47
C VAL A 405 -2.59 10.35 17.03
N ALA A 406 -3.18 9.37 16.35
CA ALA A 406 -3.71 9.54 15.00
C ALA A 406 -4.90 10.51 14.96
N ALA A 407 -5.78 10.48 15.96
CA ALA A 407 -6.87 11.44 16.08
C ALA A 407 -6.35 12.88 16.16
N ILE A 408 -5.24 13.11 16.89
CA ILE A 408 -4.56 14.41 16.94
C ILE A 408 -4.05 14.80 15.54
N ALA A 409 -3.39 13.86 14.83
CA ALA A 409 -2.88 14.12 13.48
C ALA A 409 -4.00 14.51 12.48
N ALA A 410 -5.18 13.90 12.60
CA ALA A 410 -6.34 14.21 11.76
C ALA A 410 -6.82 15.68 11.89
N PHE A 411 -6.66 16.29 13.06
CA PHE A 411 -7.06 17.69 13.27
C PHE A 411 -6.23 18.69 12.45
N TYR A 412 -4.93 18.41 12.30
CA TYR A 412 -4.00 19.26 11.56
C TYR A 412 -4.00 19.03 10.05
N ALA A 413 -4.54 17.90 9.59
CA ALA A 413 -4.64 17.60 8.18
C ALA A 413 -5.77 18.42 7.51
N GLN A 414 -5.51 18.91 6.30
CA GLN A 414 -6.44 19.74 5.51
C GLN A 414 -6.83 19.08 4.17
N ASN A 415 -5.85 18.60 3.39
CA ASN A 415 -6.08 18.02 2.05
C ASN A 415 -5.51 16.59 1.95
N VAL A 416 -6.25 15.66 1.34
CA VAL A 416 -5.83 14.25 1.21
C VAL A 416 -4.59 14.14 0.32
N SER A 417 -4.61 14.80 -0.85
CA SER A 417 -3.48 14.80 -1.78
C SER A 417 -2.17 15.34 -1.16
N THR A 418 -2.25 16.42 -0.38
CA THR A 418 -1.06 17.00 0.29
C THR A 418 -0.46 16.05 1.32
N VAL A 419 -1.30 15.37 2.12
CA VAL A 419 -0.82 14.41 3.12
C VAL A 419 -0.24 13.15 2.46
N PHE A 420 -0.81 12.73 1.34
CA PHE A 420 -0.27 11.63 0.53
C PHE A 420 1.14 11.95 0.02
N GLN A 421 1.32 13.14 -0.57
CA GLN A 421 2.63 13.60 -1.04
C GLN A 421 3.64 13.78 0.11
N LEU A 422 3.21 14.28 1.28
CA LEU A 422 4.06 14.35 2.48
C LEU A 422 4.54 12.96 2.90
N THR A 423 3.62 11.98 2.91
CA THR A 423 3.93 10.59 3.27
C THR A 423 4.94 9.96 2.30
N ILE A 424 4.84 10.26 1.01
CA ILE A 424 5.84 9.85 0.01
C ILE A 424 7.18 10.54 0.28
N ALA A 425 7.19 11.87 0.47
CA ALA A 425 8.39 12.65 0.67
C ALA A 425 9.20 12.19 1.90
N VAL A 426 8.57 12.05 3.07
CA VAL A 426 9.25 11.57 4.30
C VAL A 426 9.67 10.10 4.22
N GLY A 427 9.08 9.33 3.30
CA GLY A 427 9.47 7.96 3.02
C GLY A 427 10.53 7.81 1.94
N THR A 428 10.90 8.88 1.25
CA THR A 428 11.84 8.83 0.12
C THR A 428 13.27 8.89 0.64
N GLY A 429 14.18 8.10 0.04
CA GLY A 429 15.58 8.04 0.42
C GLY A 429 16.09 6.64 0.77
N PRO A 430 15.48 5.90 1.72
CA PRO A 430 16.00 4.60 2.15
C PRO A 430 15.78 3.46 1.14
N GLY A 431 14.94 3.65 0.12
CA GLY A 431 14.44 2.54 -0.69
C GLY A 431 15.51 1.70 -1.40
N LEU A 432 16.60 2.32 -1.90
CA LEU A 432 17.70 1.56 -2.52
C LEU A 432 18.44 0.69 -1.50
N VAL A 433 18.64 1.18 -0.28
CA VAL A 433 19.28 0.41 0.80
C VAL A 433 18.41 -0.77 1.20
N LEU A 434 17.09 -0.58 1.27
CA LEU A 434 16.13 -1.63 1.58
C LEU A 434 16.06 -2.74 0.51
N ILE A 435 16.35 -2.42 -0.76
CA ILE A 435 16.54 -3.43 -1.81
C ILE A 435 17.90 -4.11 -1.66
N LEU A 436 18.98 -3.33 -1.56
CA LEU A 436 20.36 -3.85 -1.60
C LEU A 436 20.69 -4.74 -0.40
N ARG A 437 20.11 -4.52 0.78
CA ARG A 437 20.37 -5.34 1.97
C ARG A 437 20.11 -6.83 1.78
N TRP A 438 19.19 -7.19 0.88
CA TRP A 438 18.87 -8.57 0.55
C TRP A 438 19.89 -9.24 -0.36
N PHE A 439 20.59 -8.47 -1.20
CA PHE A 439 21.42 -9.00 -2.30
C PHE A 439 22.90 -8.63 -2.19
N TRP A 440 23.26 -7.75 -1.25
CA TRP A 440 24.61 -7.24 -1.08
C TRP A 440 25.06 -7.32 0.37
N TRP A 441 26.12 -8.11 0.61
CA TRP A 441 26.75 -8.30 1.91
C TRP A 441 27.22 -6.99 2.58
N ARG A 442 27.59 -5.99 1.77
CA ARG A 442 28.27 -4.76 2.24
C ARG A 442 27.37 -3.78 2.99
N ILE A 443 26.05 -3.84 2.75
CA ILE A 443 25.09 -3.03 3.49
C ILE A 443 25.13 -3.45 4.96
N ASN A 444 25.22 -2.47 5.85
CA ASN A 444 25.29 -2.63 7.30
C ASN A 444 24.23 -1.76 7.99
N ALA A 445 24.02 -1.98 9.29
CA ALA A 445 22.99 -1.27 10.05
C ALA A 445 23.16 0.27 10.05
N ALA A 446 24.40 0.76 10.03
CA ALA A 446 24.68 2.20 10.03
C ALA A 446 24.23 2.87 8.72
N ALA A 447 24.47 2.22 7.58
CA ALA A 447 24.03 2.73 6.28
C ALA A 447 22.50 2.79 6.17
N GLU A 448 21.79 1.75 6.62
CA GLU A 448 20.31 1.73 6.63
C GLU A 448 19.74 2.80 7.57
N LEU A 449 20.31 2.95 8.78
CA LEU A 449 19.91 3.98 9.72
C LEU A 449 20.11 5.39 9.16
N ALA A 450 21.27 5.64 8.55
CA ALA A 450 21.59 6.91 7.92
C ALA A 450 20.62 7.22 6.77
N ALA A 451 20.35 6.26 5.89
CA ALA A 451 19.42 6.45 4.78
C ALA A 451 18.00 6.79 5.27
N MET A 452 17.52 6.09 6.30
CA MET A 452 16.19 6.29 6.86
C MET A 452 16.05 7.66 7.54
N LEU A 453 16.99 8.04 8.40
CA LEU A 453 16.94 9.32 9.12
C LEU A 453 17.13 10.51 8.18
N THR A 454 18.09 10.44 7.25
CA THR A 454 18.34 11.51 6.30
C THR A 454 17.16 11.69 5.35
N GLY A 455 16.60 10.59 4.80
CA GLY A 455 15.41 10.66 3.95
C GLY A 455 14.22 11.28 4.68
N PHE A 456 13.96 10.86 5.93
CA PHE A 456 12.90 11.43 6.75
C PHE A 456 13.09 12.93 7.01
N ILE A 457 14.29 13.35 7.43
CA ILE A 457 14.58 14.76 7.75
C ILE A 457 14.48 15.63 6.49
N ILE A 458 15.07 15.22 5.37
CA ILE A 458 15.04 16.01 4.13
C ILE A 458 13.60 16.06 3.58
N GLY A 459 12.89 14.94 3.54
CA GLY A 459 11.51 14.87 3.09
C GLY A 459 10.57 15.75 3.92
N LEU A 460 10.77 15.78 5.26
CA LEU A 460 9.98 16.61 6.16
C LEU A 460 10.29 18.10 5.99
N THR A 461 11.58 18.47 6.01
CA THR A 461 12.01 19.88 5.92
C THR A 461 11.65 20.49 4.58
N THR A 462 11.82 19.77 3.47
CA THR A 462 11.44 20.24 2.12
C THR A 462 9.93 20.25 1.84
N SER A 463 9.13 19.72 2.76
CA SER A 463 7.66 19.73 2.65
C SER A 463 6.99 20.72 3.58
N VAL A 464 7.60 21.05 4.74
CA VAL A 464 6.96 21.84 5.80
C VAL A 464 7.63 23.19 6.04
N ILE A 465 8.95 23.31 5.85
CA ILE A 465 9.68 24.55 6.15
C ILE A 465 9.64 25.47 4.91
N PRO A 466 8.98 26.64 4.95
CA PRO A 466 8.76 27.46 3.76
C PRO A 466 10.03 27.83 2.99
N VAL A 467 11.13 28.13 3.70
CA VAL A 467 12.43 28.52 3.10
C VAL A 467 13.11 27.35 2.36
N LEU A 468 12.83 26.11 2.77
CA LEU A 468 13.39 24.90 2.18
C LEU A 468 12.40 24.17 1.27
N THR A 469 11.19 24.70 1.10
CA THR A 469 10.12 24.03 0.38
C THR A 469 10.43 23.97 -1.11
N ILE A 470 10.39 22.77 -1.68
CA ILE A 470 10.58 22.55 -3.12
C ILE A 470 9.19 22.33 -3.72
N SER A 471 8.66 23.33 -4.45
CA SER A 471 7.29 23.30 -4.99
C SER A 471 7.07 22.15 -5.98
N ASP A 472 7.99 21.94 -6.92
CA ASP A 472 7.92 20.83 -7.86
C ASP A 472 8.17 19.49 -7.15
N PHE A 473 7.15 18.63 -7.15
CA PHE A 473 7.20 17.38 -6.41
C PHE A 473 8.28 16.43 -6.95
N GLY A 474 8.43 16.35 -8.27
CA GLY A 474 9.48 15.53 -8.89
C GLY A 474 10.89 15.93 -8.47
N LEU A 475 11.17 17.24 -8.49
CA LEU A 475 12.45 17.78 -8.03
C LEU A 475 12.67 17.51 -6.54
N ARG A 476 11.62 17.62 -5.72
CA ARG A 476 11.70 17.31 -4.28
C ARG A 476 12.13 15.86 -4.04
N LEU A 477 11.53 14.90 -4.75
CA LEU A 477 11.90 13.49 -4.65
C LEU A 477 13.34 13.24 -5.11
N LEU A 478 13.76 13.88 -6.20
CA LEU A 478 15.12 13.78 -6.75
C LEU A 478 16.15 14.27 -5.74
N VAL A 479 15.97 15.49 -5.21
CA VAL A 479 16.87 16.08 -4.20
C VAL A 479 16.94 15.20 -2.96
N THR A 480 15.78 14.76 -2.45
CA THR A 480 15.73 13.88 -1.27
C THR A 480 16.50 12.58 -1.50
N SER A 481 16.31 11.95 -2.65
CA SER A 481 16.96 10.68 -3.00
C SER A 481 18.47 10.83 -3.18
N VAL A 482 18.92 11.85 -3.90
CA VAL A 482 20.35 12.09 -4.18
C VAL A 482 21.11 12.43 -2.90
N LEU A 483 20.59 13.36 -2.08
CA LEU A 483 21.24 13.74 -0.83
C LEU A 483 21.28 12.57 0.15
N THR A 484 20.19 11.82 0.26
CA THR A 484 20.17 10.60 1.09
C THR A 484 21.18 9.58 0.58
N ALA A 485 21.31 9.41 -0.74
CA ALA A 485 22.30 8.52 -1.35
C ALA A 485 23.74 8.89 -0.98
N ILE A 486 24.09 10.17 -1.09
CA ILE A 486 25.41 10.68 -0.71
C ILE A 486 25.71 10.33 0.76
N VAL A 487 24.74 10.56 1.66
CA VAL A 487 24.92 10.30 3.09
C VAL A 487 25.09 8.81 3.39
N TRP A 488 24.16 7.95 2.94
CA TRP A 488 24.24 6.53 3.31
C TRP A 488 25.41 5.82 2.64
N ILE A 489 25.81 6.20 1.42
CA ILE A 489 27.01 5.66 0.77
C ILE A 489 28.26 6.07 1.56
N SER A 490 28.35 7.33 1.98
CA SER A 490 29.46 7.81 2.80
C SER A 490 29.54 7.05 4.12
N VAL A 491 28.41 6.89 4.82
CA VAL A 491 28.35 6.12 6.08
C VAL A 491 28.72 4.66 5.85
N MET A 492 28.20 4.04 4.78
CA MET A 492 28.55 2.66 4.43
C MET A 492 30.06 2.53 4.28
N LEU A 493 30.71 3.39 3.49
CA LEU A 493 32.15 3.34 3.23
C LEU A 493 33.00 3.58 4.49
N LEU A 494 32.55 4.47 5.38
CA LEU A 494 33.25 4.83 6.62
C LEU A 494 33.04 3.83 7.77
N THR A 495 32.07 2.92 7.65
CA THR A 495 31.77 1.92 8.69
C THR A 495 32.19 0.52 8.24
N PRO A 496 32.65 -0.34 9.16
CA PRO A 496 33.04 -1.70 8.83
C PRO A 496 31.84 -2.52 8.31
N PRO A 497 32.06 -3.54 7.48
CA PRO A 497 31.03 -4.50 7.14
C PRO A 497 30.60 -5.32 8.37
N GLU A 498 29.43 -5.96 8.28
CA GLU A 498 28.97 -6.91 9.30
C GLU A 498 29.91 -8.10 9.43
N SER A 499 29.89 -8.77 10.60
CA SER A 499 30.73 -9.94 10.84
C SER A 499 30.31 -11.11 9.96
N ASP A 500 31.28 -11.98 9.62
CA ASP A 500 31.00 -13.16 8.80
C ASP A 500 29.97 -14.08 9.48
N GLU A 501 29.97 -14.19 10.82
CA GLU A 501 29.02 -15.02 11.57
C GLU A 501 27.57 -14.53 11.38
N THR A 502 27.38 -13.21 11.44
CA THR A 502 26.07 -12.57 11.23
C THR A 502 25.57 -12.82 9.80
N LEU A 503 26.46 -12.61 8.82
CA LEU A 503 26.14 -12.80 7.40
C LEU A 503 25.89 -14.27 7.07
N ASP A 504 26.66 -15.20 7.64
CA ASP A 504 26.51 -16.64 7.47
C ASP A 504 25.17 -17.11 8.09
N ALA A 505 24.77 -16.58 9.26
CA ALA A 505 23.49 -16.87 9.88
C ALA A 505 22.30 -16.38 9.03
N PHE A 506 22.35 -15.13 8.56
CA PHE A 506 21.34 -14.58 7.65
C PHE A 506 21.23 -15.41 6.35
N TYR A 507 22.38 -15.78 5.77
CA TYR A 507 22.42 -16.56 4.53
C TYR A 507 21.81 -17.95 4.68
N ARG A 508 22.10 -18.66 5.79
CA ARG A 508 21.50 -19.98 6.09
C ARG A 508 19.98 -19.90 6.18
N ARG A 509 19.45 -18.82 6.74
CA ARG A 509 18.01 -18.63 6.96
C ARG A 509 17.24 -18.27 5.69
N VAL A 510 17.72 -17.29 4.94
CA VAL A 510 16.97 -16.67 3.83
C VAL A 510 17.38 -17.22 2.45
N ARG A 511 18.64 -17.65 2.32
CA ARG A 511 19.27 -18.13 1.08
C ARG A 511 19.00 -17.23 -0.15
N PRO A 512 19.22 -15.90 -0.05
CA PRO A 512 18.95 -14.97 -1.13
C PRO A 512 19.83 -15.25 -2.37
N GLY A 513 19.31 -14.86 -3.54
CA GLY A 513 20.06 -14.94 -4.79
C GLY A 513 21.11 -13.84 -4.95
N GLY A 514 21.76 -13.82 -6.12
CA GLY A 514 22.62 -12.71 -6.54
C GLY A 514 24.12 -12.88 -6.23
N PRO A 515 24.97 -12.07 -6.88
CA PRO A 515 26.43 -12.20 -6.81
C PRO A 515 27.01 -11.74 -5.46
N GLY A 516 26.32 -10.86 -4.73
CA GLY A 516 26.79 -10.31 -3.47
C GLY A 516 26.91 -11.32 -2.32
N TRP A 517 26.47 -12.56 -2.50
CA TRP A 517 26.60 -13.62 -1.49
C TRP A 517 27.60 -14.71 -1.89
N SER A 518 28.49 -14.47 -2.87
CA SER A 518 29.51 -15.45 -3.30
C SER A 518 30.39 -15.96 -2.15
N ARG A 519 30.80 -15.07 -1.25
CA ARG A 519 31.61 -15.42 -0.07
C ARG A 519 30.84 -16.32 0.90
N GLN A 520 29.62 -15.96 1.28
CA GLN A 520 28.79 -16.73 2.22
C GLN A 520 28.35 -18.07 1.61
N ARG A 521 28.13 -18.15 0.28
CA ARG A 521 27.92 -19.42 -0.42
C ARG A 521 29.09 -20.37 -0.24
N ALA A 522 30.32 -19.89 -0.44
CA ALA A 522 31.52 -20.71 -0.24
C ALA A 522 31.71 -21.12 1.22
N ARG A 523 31.41 -20.23 2.19
CA ARG A 523 31.56 -20.49 3.63
C ARG A 523 30.52 -21.44 4.20
N THR A 524 29.27 -21.34 3.75
CA THR A 524 28.16 -22.15 4.25
C THR A 524 27.95 -23.45 3.48
N GLY A 525 28.47 -23.55 2.25
CA GLY A 525 28.22 -24.67 1.34
C GLY A 525 26.79 -24.72 0.78
N LEU A 526 25.95 -23.73 1.08
CA LEU A 526 24.55 -23.70 0.66
C LEU A 526 24.41 -22.94 -0.67
N LEU A 527 23.63 -23.51 -1.59
CA LEU A 527 23.23 -22.83 -2.82
C LEU A 527 22.11 -21.81 -2.56
N PRO A 528 21.97 -20.75 -3.38
CA PRO A 528 20.85 -19.83 -3.25
C PRO A 528 19.55 -20.56 -3.61
N ASP A 529 18.48 -20.28 -2.87
CA ASP A 529 17.17 -20.86 -3.11
C ASP A 529 16.27 -19.91 -3.95
N GLN A 530 16.93 -19.00 -4.67
CA GLN A 530 16.33 -18.00 -5.54
C GLN A 530 17.24 -17.77 -6.76
N ASN A 531 16.64 -17.69 -7.95
CA ASN A 531 17.33 -17.26 -9.16
C ASN A 531 16.97 -15.81 -9.49
N LEU A 532 17.75 -14.88 -8.92
CA LEU A 532 17.51 -13.43 -9.06
C LEU A 532 17.44 -12.97 -10.53
N GLY A 533 18.29 -13.52 -11.40
CA GLY A 533 18.28 -13.15 -12.82
C GLY A 533 16.96 -13.50 -13.50
N ARG A 534 16.44 -14.70 -13.24
CA ARG A 534 15.12 -15.12 -13.73
C ARG A 534 13.99 -14.32 -13.12
N ASP A 535 14.05 -14.02 -11.83
CA ASP A 535 13.03 -13.24 -11.14
C ASP A 535 12.95 -11.81 -11.69
N ILE A 536 14.08 -11.19 -12.05
CA ILE A 536 14.10 -9.90 -12.76
C ILE A 536 13.38 -10.00 -14.11
N LEU A 537 13.63 -11.06 -14.90
CA LEU A 537 12.92 -11.26 -16.17
C LEU A 537 11.42 -11.45 -15.96
N ARG A 538 11.01 -12.14 -14.88
CA ARG A 538 9.59 -12.30 -14.51
C ARG A 538 8.95 -10.97 -14.12
N VAL A 539 9.67 -10.10 -13.39
CA VAL A 539 9.20 -8.74 -13.09
C VAL A 539 8.97 -7.97 -14.39
N LEU A 540 9.91 -7.98 -15.34
CA LEU A 540 9.76 -7.27 -16.61
C LEU A 540 8.55 -7.78 -17.41
N ALA A 541 8.40 -9.10 -17.52
CA ALA A 541 7.24 -9.71 -18.18
C ALA A 541 5.92 -9.34 -17.49
N ALA A 542 5.93 -9.30 -16.15
CA ALA A 542 4.75 -8.94 -15.35
C ALA A 542 4.41 -7.45 -15.41
N VAL A 543 5.39 -6.56 -15.57
CA VAL A 543 5.16 -5.12 -15.83
C VAL A 543 4.40 -4.96 -17.13
N LEU A 544 4.85 -5.62 -18.20
CA LEU A 544 4.15 -5.62 -19.49
C LEU A 544 2.73 -6.17 -19.38
N LEU A 545 2.56 -7.29 -18.67
CA LEU A 545 1.25 -7.90 -18.45
C LEU A 545 0.31 -6.99 -17.66
N MET A 546 0.72 -6.51 -16.48
CA MET A 546 -0.13 -5.75 -15.58
C MET A 546 -0.49 -4.38 -16.15
N PHE A 547 0.50 -3.58 -16.56
CA PHE A 547 0.24 -2.25 -17.13
C PHE A 547 -0.42 -2.36 -18.50
N GLY A 548 -0.02 -3.32 -19.34
CA GLY A 548 -0.69 -3.57 -20.61
C GLY A 548 -2.16 -3.91 -20.42
N THR A 549 -2.50 -4.78 -19.45
CA THR A 549 -3.90 -5.13 -19.16
C THR A 549 -4.66 -3.93 -18.59
N MET A 550 -4.06 -3.21 -17.63
CA MET A 550 -4.65 -2.01 -17.03
C MET A 550 -4.99 -0.98 -18.11
N PHE A 551 -4.00 -0.58 -18.93
CA PHE A 551 -4.20 0.41 -19.99
C PHE A 551 -5.06 -0.09 -21.15
N ALA A 552 -5.10 -1.40 -21.43
CA ALA A 552 -6.03 -1.97 -22.40
C ALA A 552 -7.48 -1.76 -21.95
N VAL A 553 -7.79 -2.11 -20.69
CA VAL A 553 -9.13 -1.89 -20.10
C VAL A 553 -9.50 -0.42 -20.18
N GLY A 554 -8.61 0.46 -19.75
CA GLY A 554 -8.81 1.92 -19.84
C GLY A 554 -9.03 2.44 -21.24
N GLY A 555 -8.17 2.02 -22.18
CA GLY A 555 -8.23 2.47 -23.57
C GLY A 555 -9.54 2.09 -24.23
N PHE A 556 -10.03 0.86 -24.03
CA PHE A 556 -11.35 0.47 -24.55
C PHE A 556 -12.50 1.16 -23.83
N LEU A 557 -12.42 1.30 -22.51
CA LEU A 557 -13.43 1.95 -21.69
C LEU A 557 -13.60 3.44 -22.07
N LEU A 558 -12.52 4.14 -22.36
CA LEU A 558 -12.50 5.56 -22.75
C LEU A 558 -12.51 5.79 -24.26
N LEU A 559 -12.87 4.77 -25.05
CA LEU A 559 -13.03 4.85 -26.50
C LEU A 559 -11.76 5.31 -27.24
N GLN A 560 -10.59 4.92 -26.73
CA GLN A 560 -9.27 5.12 -27.33
C GLN A 560 -8.74 3.78 -27.91
N PRO A 561 -9.22 3.35 -29.09
CA PRO A 561 -8.93 2.00 -29.60
C PRO A 561 -7.44 1.76 -29.87
N VAL A 562 -6.68 2.79 -30.31
CA VAL A 562 -5.24 2.66 -30.54
C VAL A 562 -4.51 2.34 -29.23
N THR A 563 -4.76 3.12 -28.18
CA THR A 563 -4.23 2.88 -26.83
C THR A 563 -4.63 1.50 -26.32
N GLY A 564 -5.90 1.13 -26.49
CA GLY A 564 -6.45 -0.16 -26.08
C GLY A 564 -5.74 -1.35 -26.73
N TRP A 565 -5.64 -1.35 -28.06
CA TRP A 565 -5.01 -2.45 -28.81
C TRP A 565 -3.50 -2.54 -28.60
N VAL A 566 -2.78 -1.41 -28.60
CA VAL A 566 -1.33 -1.41 -28.33
C VAL A 566 -1.06 -1.96 -26.94
N SER A 567 -1.80 -1.52 -25.93
CA SER A 567 -1.65 -2.00 -24.56
C SER A 567 -2.00 -3.49 -24.41
N LEU A 568 -3.02 -3.96 -25.13
CA LEU A 568 -3.40 -5.37 -25.14
C LEU A 568 -2.31 -6.25 -25.77
N ILE A 569 -1.69 -5.80 -26.87
CA ILE A 569 -0.56 -6.50 -27.48
C ILE A 569 0.60 -6.62 -26.47
N LEU A 570 0.95 -5.54 -25.79
CA LEU A 570 1.98 -5.56 -24.74
C LEU A 570 1.61 -6.54 -23.61
N ALA A 571 0.33 -6.58 -23.20
CA ALA A 571 -0.15 -7.51 -22.19
C ALA A 571 0.02 -8.98 -22.63
N VAL A 572 -0.37 -9.30 -23.86
CA VAL A 572 -0.25 -10.66 -24.43
C VAL A 572 1.22 -11.07 -24.55
N LEU A 573 2.09 -10.17 -25.02
CA LEU A 573 3.53 -10.43 -25.07
C LEU A 573 4.12 -10.68 -23.68
N GLY A 574 3.75 -9.87 -22.70
CA GLY A 574 4.13 -10.05 -21.30
C GLY A 574 3.68 -11.40 -20.74
N TRP A 575 2.43 -11.79 -21.00
CA TRP A 575 1.89 -13.10 -20.59
C TRP A 575 2.62 -14.28 -21.26
N MET A 576 2.85 -14.21 -22.57
CA MET A 576 3.58 -15.24 -23.31
C MET A 576 5.00 -15.40 -22.78
N TRP A 577 5.69 -14.29 -22.53
CA TRP A 577 7.03 -14.30 -21.95
C TRP A 577 7.04 -14.90 -20.55
N LEU A 578 6.10 -14.49 -19.70
CA LEU A 578 5.99 -15.02 -18.34
C LEU A 578 5.72 -16.52 -18.33
N ARG A 579 4.83 -17.01 -19.19
CA ARG A 579 4.54 -18.45 -19.34
C ARG A 579 5.76 -19.25 -19.77
N GLN A 580 6.66 -18.68 -20.57
CA GLN A 580 7.93 -19.33 -20.91
C GLN A 580 8.85 -19.41 -19.68
N LEU A 581 8.89 -18.34 -18.88
CA LEU A 581 9.69 -18.24 -17.66
C LEU A 581 9.15 -19.11 -16.50
N ASP A 582 7.95 -19.66 -16.54
CA ASP A 582 7.37 -20.45 -15.44
C ASP A 582 7.43 -21.98 -15.61
N ARG A 583 7.96 -22.47 -16.73
CA ARG A 583 8.02 -23.92 -17.03
C ARG A 583 8.95 -24.75 -16.13
N GLN A 584 9.67 -24.15 -15.18
CA GLN A 584 10.50 -24.90 -14.22
C GLN A 584 9.99 -24.62 -12.81
N LYS A 585 9.58 -25.68 -12.10
CA LYS A 585 8.98 -25.59 -10.77
C LYS A 585 10.02 -25.15 -9.73
N VAL A 586 9.62 -24.24 -8.85
CA VAL A 586 10.31 -23.96 -7.59
C VAL A 586 9.79 -24.97 -6.57
N GLN A 587 10.67 -25.67 -5.85
CA GLN A 587 10.24 -26.61 -4.82
C GLN A 587 9.60 -25.86 -3.65
N PRO A 588 8.42 -26.28 -3.15
CA PRO A 588 7.80 -25.65 -1.99
C PRO A 588 8.58 -25.99 -0.72
N MET A 589 8.83 -25.01 0.14
CA MET A 589 9.30 -25.30 1.50
C MET A 589 8.19 -25.92 2.37
N PRO A 590 8.52 -26.92 3.21
CA PRO A 590 7.63 -27.45 4.22
C PRO A 590 7.18 -26.37 5.20
N ARG A 591 6.05 -26.59 5.88
CA ARG A 591 5.58 -25.69 6.92
C ARG A 591 6.48 -25.81 8.16
N PRO A 592 6.95 -24.70 8.75
CA PRO A 592 7.69 -24.74 10.01
C PRO A 592 6.82 -25.38 11.11
N GLY A 593 7.34 -26.42 11.78
CA GLY A 593 6.62 -27.17 12.82
C GLY A 593 5.80 -28.37 12.33
N LEU A 594 5.91 -28.75 11.05
CA LEU A 594 5.36 -30.01 10.50
C LEU A 594 6.47 -30.90 9.90
N GLU A 595 7.70 -30.78 10.41
CA GLU A 595 8.88 -31.53 9.93
C GLU A 595 8.90 -33.02 10.33
N GLU A 596 7.76 -33.59 10.76
CA GLU A 596 7.66 -35.01 11.12
C GLU A 596 6.72 -35.78 10.18
N CYS A 597 7.24 -36.90 9.68
CA CYS A 597 6.59 -37.99 8.93
C CYS A 597 6.52 -37.89 7.39
N GLU A 598 7.64 -37.61 6.71
CA GLU A 598 7.91 -38.33 5.45
C GLU A 598 8.96 -39.41 5.74
N ASP A 599 8.48 -40.66 5.76
CA ASP A 599 9.29 -41.86 5.92
C ASP A 599 10.30 -41.94 4.76
N PRO A 600 11.63 -42.04 5.01
CA PRO A 600 12.63 -42.14 3.97
C PRO A 600 12.54 -43.41 3.10
N SER A 601 11.52 -44.27 3.29
CA SER A 601 11.37 -45.55 2.63
C SER A 601 10.35 -45.60 1.48
N SER A 602 9.70 -44.50 1.07
CA SER A 602 8.84 -44.54 -0.13
C SER A 602 9.69 -44.50 -1.41
N PRO A 603 9.67 -45.53 -2.27
CA PRO A 603 10.36 -45.47 -3.55
C PRO A 603 9.63 -44.48 -4.46
N GLU A 604 10.40 -43.56 -5.04
CA GLU A 604 9.96 -42.74 -6.18
C GLU A 604 9.56 -43.69 -7.33
N ASN A 605 8.29 -43.63 -7.74
CA ASN A 605 7.85 -44.24 -9.00
C ASN A 605 7.93 -43.18 -10.10
N ASP A 606 8.57 -43.61 -11.20
CA ASP A 606 8.86 -42.91 -12.47
C ASP A 606 7.73 -42.05 -13.08
#